data_AF-A0A0F8ZQA1-F1
#
_entry.id   AF-A0A0F8ZQA1-F1
#
_cell.length_a   1.000
_cell.length_b   1.000
_cell.length_c   1.000
_cell.angle_alpha   90.00
_cell.angle_beta   90.00
_cell.angle_gamma   90.00
#
_symmetry.space_group_name_H-M   'P 1'
#
loop_
_entity.id
_entity.type
_entity.pdbx_description
1 polymer ?
#
loop_
_entity_poly.entity_id
_entity_poly.type
_entity_poly.pdbx_seq_one_letter_code
_entity_poly.pdbx_strand_id
1 'polypeptide(L)'
;MGYLGGNAGYGQGPGGGVNKGGAGYGGKGGTGRSKPYGSWVTHPGGPTYGAYPAEPTFGSGGGSNSVCGIAGNGGGAIKIFADSILNNGEIFADGKAPTGSCPGGGSGGGIYLISNNVFDLDNIYARGGENGVSTYKGYGGGGGGGRITISAPWITGFPSVESRGNGETGTV
;
A
#
# COMPACT_ATOMS: atom_id res chain seq x y z
N MET A 1 3.14 0.93 11.22
CA MET A 1 3.92 0.97 9.96
C MET A 1 4.29 -0.45 9.59
N GLY A 2 4.29 -0.79 8.30
CA GLY A 2 4.62 -2.12 7.78
C GLY A 2 6.07 -2.25 7.33
N TYR A 3 6.33 -3.04 6.28
CA TYR A 3 7.66 -3.27 5.74
C TYR A 3 8.31 -1.96 5.24
N LEU A 4 9.64 -1.87 5.35
CA LEU A 4 10.37 -0.66 4.99
C LEU A 4 10.49 -0.47 3.48
N GLY A 5 10.40 0.79 3.04
CA GLY A 5 10.74 1.20 1.69
C GLY A 5 12.24 1.06 1.41
N GLY A 6 12.58 0.85 0.15
CA GLY A 6 13.96 0.77 -0.30
C GLY A 6 14.71 2.09 -0.12
N ASN A 7 15.99 1.99 0.24
CA ASN A 7 16.97 3.07 0.15
C ASN A 7 18.08 2.60 -0.79
N ALA A 8 18.06 3.09 -2.05
CA ALA A 8 18.89 2.56 -3.12
C ALA A 8 18.71 1.05 -3.41
N GLY A 9 17.46 0.56 -3.40
CA GLY A 9 17.18 -0.84 -3.68
C GLY A 9 15.69 -1.18 -3.63
N TYR A 10 15.40 -2.48 -3.52
CA TYR A 10 14.03 -2.96 -3.43
C TYR A 10 13.39 -2.59 -2.10
N GLY A 11 12.07 -2.39 -2.14
CA GLY A 11 11.29 -2.33 -0.92
C GLY A 11 11.20 -3.70 -0.25
N GLN A 12 11.03 -3.72 1.06
CA GLN A 12 10.87 -4.94 1.82
C GLN A 12 9.43 -5.48 1.71
N GLY A 13 9.27 -6.77 2.00
CA GLY A 13 7.99 -7.46 2.03
C GLY A 13 7.67 -8.23 0.73
N PRO A 14 6.66 -9.11 0.75
CA PRO A 14 6.35 -10.00 -0.37
C PRO A 14 5.95 -9.27 -1.67
N GLY A 15 5.40 -8.06 -1.54
CA GLY A 15 5.04 -7.18 -2.63
C GLY A 15 5.98 -5.98 -2.75
N GLY A 16 7.24 -6.12 -2.34
CA GLY A 16 8.23 -5.05 -2.39
C GLY A 16 8.41 -4.47 -3.80
N GLY A 17 8.44 -3.15 -3.92
CA GLY A 17 8.65 -2.48 -5.19
C GLY A 17 10.09 -2.64 -5.71
N VAL A 18 10.25 -2.81 -7.02
CA VAL A 18 11.57 -2.95 -7.68
C VAL A 18 12.05 -1.59 -8.15
N ASN A 19 13.24 -1.13 -7.73
CA ASN A 19 13.85 0.14 -8.15
C ASN A 19 12.94 1.36 -7.97
N LYS A 20 12.12 1.76 -8.96
CA LYS A 20 11.18 2.88 -8.82
C LYS A 20 9.72 2.42 -8.72
N GLY A 21 9.47 1.12 -8.76
CA GLY A 21 8.12 0.56 -8.65
C GLY A 21 7.52 0.77 -7.27
N GLY A 22 6.21 1.00 -7.21
CA GLY A 22 5.47 1.01 -5.95
C GLY A 22 5.28 -0.41 -5.41
N ALA A 23 4.98 -0.54 -4.13
CA ALA A 23 4.73 -1.84 -3.51
C ALA A 23 3.29 -2.32 -3.78
N GLY A 24 3.06 -3.63 -3.79
CA GLY A 24 1.73 -4.23 -3.86
C GLY A 24 1.31 -4.88 -2.53
N TYR A 25 0.01 -4.89 -2.23
CA TYR A 25 -0.64 -5.70 -1.18
C TYR A 25 -2.16 -5.61 -1.38
N GLY A 26 -2.90 -6.71 -1.53
CA GLY A 26 -4.32 -6.63 -1.95
C GLY A 26 -4.55 -6.12 -3.39
N GLY A 27 -3.78 -5.14 -3.85
CA GLY A 27 -3.64 -4.71 -5.24
C GLY A 27 -2.17 -4.58 -5.63
N LYS A 28 -1.87 -4.67 -6.93
CA LYS A 28 -0.51 -4.56 -7.44
C LYS A 28 0.05 -3.14 -7.29
N GLY A 29 1.35 -3.04 -7.04
CA GLY A 29 2.06 -1.77 -7.07
C GLY A 29 2.13 -1.18 -8.47
N GLY A 30 2.14 0.14 -8.54
CA GLY A 30 2.29 0.91 -9.77
C GLY A 30 3.69 0.83 -10.36
N THR A 31 3.78 1.03 -11.66
CA THR A 31 5.03 0.92 -12.42
C THR A 31 5.77 2.27 -12.43
N GLY A 32 7.05 2.26 -12.04
CA GLY A 32 7.94 3.42 -12.18
C GLY A 32 8.68 3.43 -13.52
N ARG A 33 9.24 4.58 -13.91
CA ARG A 33 10.12 4.69 -15.08
C ARG A 33 11.35 5.55 -14.79
N SER A 34 12.45 5.26 -15.47
CA SER A 34 13.66 6.08 -15.42
C SER A 34 14.30 6.24 -16.78
N LYS A 35 15.14 7.26 -16.93
CA LYS A 35 15.85 7.55 -18.19
C LYS A 35 17.38 7.49 -18.06
N PRO A 36 17.96 6.37 -17.58
CA PRO A 36 19.40 6.24 -17.45
C PRO A 36 20.00 6.25 -18.86
N TYR A 37 20.94 7.16 -19.11
CA TYR A 37 21.69 7.26 -20.37
C TYR A 37 20.84 7.52 -21.63
N GLY A 38 19.70 8.23 -21.47
CA GLY A 38 18.90 8.74 -22.59
C GLY A 38 17.77 7.83 -23.08
N SER A 39 17.71 6.57 -22.62
CA SER A 39 16.62 5.62 -22.95
C SER A 39 15.71 5.35 -21.76
N TRP A 40 14.41 5.15 -22.01
CA TRP A 40 13.43 4.85 -20.96
C TRP A 40 13.52 3.38 -20.52
N VAL A 41 13.63 3.19 -19.20
CA VAL A 41 13.61 1.89 -18.53
C VAL A 41 12.39 1.82 -17.61
N THR A 42 11.69 0.69 -17.65
CA THR A 42 10.49 0.43 -16.84
C THR A 42 10.87 -0.36 -15.58
N HIS A 43 10.29 0.02 -14.44
CA HIS A 43 10.50 -0.61 -13.15
C HIS A 43 9.16 -1.15 -12.63
N PRO A 44 8.95 -2.47 -12.64
CA PRO A 44 7.67 -3.05 -12.27
C PRO A 44 7.36 -2.75 -10.80
N GLY A 45 6.08 -2.47 -10.53
CA GLY A 45 5.58 -2.47 -9.16
C GLY A 45 5.52 -3.88 -8.58
N GLY A 46 5.47 -3.96 -7.26
CA GLY A 46 5.41 -5.21 -6.54
C GLY A 46 4.11 -5.99 -6.79
N PRO A 47 4.16 -7.32 -6.74
CA PRO A 47 2.97 -8.16 -6.94
C PRO A 47 1.96 -8.01 -5.80
N THR A 48 0.71 -8.39 -6.09
CA THR A 48 -0.31 -8.61 -5.06
C THR A 48 0.03 -9.84 -4.23
N TYR A 49 -0.24 -9.81 -2.92
CA TYR A 49 -0.13 -10.97 -2.04
C TYR A 49 -1.17 -10.92 -0.91
N GLY A 50 -1.21 -12.02 -0.15
CA GLY A 50 -2.03 -12.16 1.04
C GLY A 50 -3.49 -12.33 0.70
N ALA A 51 -3.86 -13.15 -0.29
CA ALA A 51 -5.26 -13.39 -0.66
C ALA A 51 -6.08 -14.04 0.46
N TYR A 52 -7.41 -13.84 0.45
CA TYR A 52 -8.33 -14.60 1.30
C TYR A 52 -8.12 -16.12 1.07
N PRO A 53 -8.11 -16.97 2.11
CA PRO A 53 -8.51 -16.71 3.50
C PRO A 53 -7.37 -16.28 4.45
N ALA A 54 -6.18 -15.94 3.93
CA ALA A 54 -5.09 -15.52 4.80
C ALA A 54 -5.45 -14.24 5.58
N GLU A 55 -5.07 -14.21 6.86
CA GLU A 55 -5.27 -13.06 7.73
C GLU A 55 -4.53 -11.82 7.18
N PRO A 56 -5.16 -10.64 7.14
CA PRO A 56 -4.49 -9.43 6.70
C PRO A 56 -3.20 -9.14 7.47
N THR A 57 -2.12 -8.84 6.75
CA THR A 57 -0.77 -8.59 7.29
C THR A 57 -0.25 -7.20 6.90
N PHE A 58 1.01 -6.91 7.25
CA PHE A 58 1.68 -5.66 6.91
C PHE A 58 1.78 -5.45 5.40
N GLY A 59 1.64 -4.20 4.98
CA GLY A 59 1.92 -3.75 3.62
C GLY A 59 3.41 -3.74 3.31
N SER A 60 3.75 -3.86 2.03
CA SER A 60 5.12 -3.85 1.51
C SER A 60 5.65 -2.43 1.26
N GLY A 61 6.97 -2.28 1.30
CA GLY A 61 7.65 -1.03 0.97
C GLY A 61 7.83 -0.82 -0.53
N GLY A 62 7.83 0.43 -0.98
CA GLY A 62 8.16 0.80 -2.36
C GLY A 62 9.64 0.61 -2.67
N GLY A 63 10.00 0.55 -3.95
CA GLY A 63 11.39 0.53 -4.38
C GLY A 63 12.00 1.94 -4.41
N SER A 64 13.31 2.05 -4.20
CA SER A 64 14.06 3.24 -4.58
C SER A 64 15.30 2.94 -5.43
N ASN A 65 15.81 3.94 -6.15
CA ASN A 65 17.16 3.92 -6.70
C ASN A 65 18.07 4.90 -5.90
N SER A 66 19.38 4.82 -6.07
CA SER A 66 20.35 5.62 -5.30
C SER A 66 20.21 7.14 -5.42
N VAL A 67 19.52 7.65 -6.45
CA VAL A 67 19.33 9.08 -6.69
C VAL A 67 17.92 9.58 -6.36
N CYS A 68 17.02 8.68 -5.92
CA CYS A 68 15.62 8.99 -5.67
C CYS A 68 15.29 9.22 -4.19
N GLY A 69 16.18 8.96 -3.24
CA GLY A 69 15.90 9.06 -1.80
C GLY A 69 15.26 7.78 -1.23
N ILE A 70 14.48 7.90 -0.15
CA ILE A 70 13.88 6.75 0.54
C ILE A 70 12.44 6.53 0.02
N ALA A 71 12.12 5.29 -0.33
CA ALA A 71 10.79 4.91 -0.78
C ALA A 71 9.77 4.87 0.36
N GLY A 72 8.48 4.82 -0.01
CA GLY A 72 7.39 4.73 0.95
C GLY A 72 7.39 3.40 1.71
N ASN A 73 7.25 3.45 3.02
CA ASN A 73 7.01 2.25 3.84
C ASN A 73 5.58 1.75 3.65
N GLY A 74 5.36 0.44 3.77
CA GLY A 74 4.03 -0.14 3.70
C GLY A 74 3.16 0.19 4.91
N GLY A 75 1.85 -0.01 4.75
CA GLY A 75 0.86 0.16 5.82
C GLY A 75 1.00 -0.85 6.95
N GLY A 76 0.53 -0.48 8.15
CA GLY A 76 0.53 -1.38 9.32
C GLY A 76 -0.46 -2.54 9.20
N ALA A 77 -0.62 -3.31 10.28
CA ALA A 77 -1.69 -4.30 10.40
C ALA A 77 -2.49 -4.00 11.67
N ILE A 78 -3.82 -4.01 11.55
CA ILE A 78 -4.76 -3.76 12.65
C ILE A 78 -5.68 -4.97 12.76
N LYS A 79 -5.79 -5.54 13.96
CA LYS A 79 -6.77 -6.58 14.27
C LYS A 79 -7.62 -6.11 15.43
N ILE A 80 -8.93 -6.05 15.23
CA ILE A 80 -9.90 -5.70 16.26
C ILE A 80 -10.88 -6.86 16.40
N PHE A 81 -10.97 -7.38 17.62
CA PHE A 81 -11.95 -8.37 18.01
C PHE A 81 -12.73 -7.79 19.19
N ALA A 82 -14.01 -7.52 18.98
CA ALA A 82 -14.88 -7.00 20.02
C ALA A 82 -16.32 -7.45 19.76
N ASP A 83 -17.15 -7.43 20.80
CA ASP A 83 -18.56 -7.78 20.65
C ASP A 83 -19.33 -6.71 19.84
N SER A 84 -19.02 -5.44 20.10
CA SER A 84 -19.52 -4.28 19.36
C SER A 84 -18.38 -3.27 19.17
N ILE A 85 -18.33 -2.61 18.01
CA ILE A 85 -17.34 -1.59 17.69
C ILE A 85 -18.08 -0.33 17.25
N LEU A 86 -17.92 0.76 18.02
CA LEU A 86 -18.37 2.09 17.65
C LEU A 86 -17.17 2.90 17.15
N ASN A 87 -17.08 3.13 15.84
CA ASN A 87 -16.00 3.93 15.25
C ASN A 87 -16.41 5.42 15.16
N ASN A 88 -15.89 6.25 16.06
CA ASN A 88 -16.07 7.71 16.02
C ASN A 88 -14.85 8.45 15.44
N GLY A 89 -13.96 7.74 14.77
CA GLY A 89 -12.74 8.29 14.18
C GLY A 89 -12.33 7.55 12.92
N GLU A 90 -11.04 7.50 12.66
CA GLU A 90 -10.47 6.80 11.51
C GLU A 90 -9.68 5.57 11.96
N ILE A 91 -9.92 4.43 11.32
CA ILE A 91 -9.08 3.24 11.45
C ILE A 91 -8.32 3.10 10.14
N PHE A 92 -7.02 3.39 10.16
CA PHE A 92 -6.23 3.37 8.93
C PHE A 92 -4.93 2.57 9.03
N ALA A 93 -4.66 1.82 7.96
CA ALA A 93 -3.43 1.10 7.70
C ALA A 93 -2.81 1.59 6.38
N ASP A 94 -2.82 2.89 6.13
CA ASP A 94 -2.32 3.48 4.88
C ASP A 94 -0.80 3.28 4.70
N GLY A 95 -0.39 3.00 3.47
CA GLY A 95 0.99 3.08 3.01
C GLY A 95 1.49 4.51 2.96
N LYS A 96 2.81 4.69 3.09
CA LYS A 96 3.42 6.02 3.03
C LYS A 96 3.82 6.41 1.62
N ALA A 97 3.70 7.70 1.34
CA ALA A 97 4.42 8.35 0.26
C ALA A 97 5.93 8.33 0.56
N PRO A 98 6.77 8.35 -0.47
CA PRO A 98 8.21 8.49 -0.29
C PRO A 98 8.63 9.92 0.07
N THR A 99 9.90 10.08 0.48
CA THR A 99 10.48 11.39 0.85
C THR A 99 11.33 12.04 -0.25
N GLY A 100 11.45 11.40 -1.42
CA GLY A 100 12.29 11.88 -2.53
C GLY A 100 11.58 11.93 -3.88
N SER A 101 12.32 12.32 -4.91
CA SER A 101 11.75 12.69 -6.20
C SER A 101 11.19 11.50 -6.97
N CYS A 102 11.93 10.41 -7.17
CA CYS A 102 11.48 9.33 -8.05
C CYS A 102 11.28 7.92 -7.45
N PRO A 103 11.20 7.69 -6.13
CA PRO A 103 10.99 6.36 -5.58
C PRO A 103 9.50 5.98 -5.56
N GLY A 104 9.22 4.69 -5.35
CA GLY A 104 7.86 4.16 -5.29
C GLY A 104 7.17 4.38 -3.94
N GLY A 105 5.84 4.42 -3.96
CA GLY A 105 4.99 4.43 -2.77
C GLY A 105 4.90 3.06 -2.10
N GLY A 106 4.71 3.03 -0.78
CA GLY A 106 4.42 1.80 -0.03
C GLY A 106 2.97 1.37 -0.23
N SER A 107 2.68 0.06 -0.18
CA SER A 107 1.30 -0.42 -0.31
C SER A 107 0.49 -0.09 0.94
N GLY A 108 -0.84 -0.12 0.83
CA GLY A 108 -1.72 -0.22 2.00
C GLY A 108 -1.39 -1.44 2.85
N GLY A 109 -1.92 -1.47 4.07
CA GLY A 109 -1.73 -2.51 5.06
C GLY A 109 -2.98 -3.36 5.27
N GLY A 110 -2.96 -4.16 6.33
CA GLY A 110 -4.03 -5.11 6.65
C GLY A 110 -4.95 -4.58 7.75
N ILE A 111 -6.26 -4.70 7.57
CA ILE A 111 -7.24 -4.46 8.64
C ILE A 111 -8.13 -5.69 8.74
N TYR A 112 -8.19 -6.29 9.93
CA TYR A 112 -9.05 -7.42 10.23
C TYR A 112 -10.01 -7.07 11.37
N LEU A 113 -11.30 -7.04 11.05
CA LEU A 113 -12.36 -6.60 11.95
C LEU A 113 -13.31 -7.77 12.20
N ILE A 114 -13.48 -8.12 13.47
CA ILE A 114 -14.41 -9.15 13.91
C ILE A 114 -15.35 -8.51 14.92
N SER A 115 -16.65 -8.58 14.63
CA SER A 115 -17.74 -8.08 15.46
C SER A 115 -18.86 -9.11 15.52
N ASN A 116 -19.50 -9.27 16.68
CA ASN A 116 -20.72 -10.08 16.80
C ASN A 116 -21.99 -9.27 16.55
N ASN A 117 -21.86 -7.95 16.35
CA ASN A 117 -22.95 -7.02 16.08
C ASN A 117 -22.74 -6.27 14.75
N VAL A 118 -23.71 -5.43 14.38
CA VAL A 118 -23.63 -4.54 13.22
C VAL A 118 -22.33 -3.73 13.27
N PHE A 119 -21.64 -3.63 12.14
CA PHE A 119 -20.43 -2.82 12.04
C PHE A 119 -20.50 -1.87 10.84
N ASP A 120 -20.14 -0.60 11.07
CA ASP A 120 -20.08 0.44 10.06
C ASP A 120 -18.65 0.61 9.54
N LEU A 121 -18.49 0.53 8.22
CA LEU A 121 -17.20 0.54 7.53
C LEU A 121 -16.75 1.92 7.05
N ASP A 122 -17.53 2.95 7.33
CA ASP A 122 -17.11 4.31 7.05
C ASP A 122 -15.86 4.67 7.88
N ASN A 123 -14.98 5.46 7.28
CA ASN A 123 -13.70 5.89 7.87
C ASN A 123 -12.69 4.75 8.15
N ILE A 124 -12.82 3.63 7.43
CA ILE A 124 -11.83 2.54 7.45
C ILE A 124 -10.99 2.59 6.18
N TYR A 125 -9.66 2.66 6.34
CA TYR A 125 -8.73 2.92 5.23
C TYR A 125 -7.54 1.97 5.21
N ALA A 126 -7.27 1.33 4.08
CA ALA A 126 -6.00 0.66 3.83
C ALA A 126 -5.49 1.06 2.46
N ARG A 127 -5.11 2.33 2.31
CA ARG A 127 -4.81 2.94 1.01
C ARG A 127 -3.33 2.87 0.69
N GLY A 128 -3.00 2.79 -0.59
CA GLY A 128 -1.63 2.85 -1.07
C GLY A 128 -1.02 4.25 -0.93
N GLY A 129 0.30 4.31 -0.77
CA GLY A 129 1.06 5.55 -0.80
C GLY A 129 1.21 6.11 -2.22
N GLU A 130 1.32 7.42 -2.33
CA GLU A 130 1.56 8.12 -3.60
C GLU A 130 2.95 7.79 -4.18
N ASN A 131 3.13 8.00 -5.48
CA ASN A 131 4.45 7.97 -6.11
C ASN A 131 5.27 9.22 -5.77
N GLY A 132 6.59 9.11 -5.87
CA GLY A 132 7.46 10.29 -5.85
C GLY A 132 7.19 11.25 -7.02
N VAL A 133 7.55 12.52 -6.81
CA VAL A 133 7.51 13.62 -7.79
C VAL A 133 8.21 13.30 -9.13
N SER A 134 7.43 13.28 -10.20
CA SER A 134 7.96 13.14 -11.57
C SER A 134 9.05 14.16 -11.90
N THR A 135 10.16 13.70 -12.47
CA THR A 135 11.27 14.54 -12.96
C THR A 135 11.60 14.21 -14.41
N TYR A 136 12.46 15.00 -15.04
CA TYR A 136 13.01 14.69 -16.37
C TYR A 136 13.74 13.33 -16.42
N LYS A 137 14.19 12.80 -15.26
CA LYS A 137 14.83 11.49 -15.10
C LYS A 137 13.83 10.35 -14.84
N GLY A 138 12.53 10.64 -14.85
CA GLY A 138 11.43 9.69 -14.68
C GLY A 138 10.66 9.85 -13.37
N TYR A 139 9.83 8.85 -13.05
CA TYR A 139 8.83 8.88 -11.98
C TYR A 139 8.75 7.55 -11.23
N GLY A 140 8.31 7.60 -9.97
CA GLY A 140 8.03 6.43 -9.16
C GLY A 140 6.66 5.82 -9.45
N GLY A 141 6.44 4.57 -9.07
CA GLY A 141 5.12 3.94 -9.08
C GLY A 141 4.38 4.15 -7.76
N GLY A 142 3.06 4.32 -7.82
CA GLY A 142 2.21 4.40 -6.61
C GLY A 142 2.12 3.05 -5.91
N GLY A 143 1.91 3.04 -4.60
CA GLY A 143 1.60 1.82 -3.87
C GLY A 143 0.22 1.28 -4.25
N GLY A 144 0.09 -0.03 -4.37
CA GLY A 144 -1.22 -0.69 -4.43
C GLY A 144 -1.99 -0.45 -3.13
N GLY A 145 -3.30 -0.72 -3.16
CA GLY A 145 -4.16 -0.67 -1.98
C GLY A 145 -3.73 -1.59 -0.83
N GLY A 146 -4.65 -1.88 0.07
CA GLY A 146 -4.43 -2.80 1.18
C GLY A 146 -5.44 -3.93 1.18
N ARG A 147 -5.56 -4.62 2.31
CA ARG A 147 -6.62 -5.60 2.51
C ARG A 147 -7.40 -5.29 3.76
N ILE A 148 -8.71 -5.21 3.60
CA ILE A 148 -9.65 -5.16 4.72
C ILE A 148 -10.40 -6.49 4.70
N THR A 149 -10.63 -7.08 5.85
CA THR A 149 -11.44 -8.30 5.98
C THR A 149 -12.35 -8.10 7.17
N ILE A 150 -13.63 -8.39 6.98
CA ILE A 150 -14.66 -8.14 7.99
C ILE A 150 -15.43 -9.43 8.24
N SER A 151 -15.63 -9.74 9.52
CA SER A 151 -16.49 -10.81 9.99
C SER A 151 -17.51 -10.20 10.95
N ALA A 152 -18.71 -9.92 10.44
CA ALA A 152 -19.84 -9.38 11.20
C ALA A 152 -21.16 -9.90 10.61
N PRO A 153 -22.22 -10.05 11.42
CA PRO A 153 -23.53 -10.48 10.93
C PRO A 153 -24.20 -9.46 10.02
N TRP A 154 -23.89 -8.16 10.19
CA TRP A 154 -24.43 -7.06 9.39
C TRP A 154 -23.36 -5.99 9.21
N ILE A 155 -23.30 -5.44 8.00
CA ILE A 155 -22.29 -4.47 7.59
C ILE A 155 -23.00 -3.28 6.93
N THR A 156 -22.59 -2.05 7.30
CA THR A 156 -22.95 -0.80 6.61
C THR A 156 -21.70 -0.04 6.17
N GLY A 157 -21.86 1.01 5.37
CA GLY A 157 -20.76 1.88 4.95
C GLY A 157 -19.84 1.24 3.91
N PHE A 158 -18.82 2.00 3.51
CA PHE A 158 -17.84 1.56 2.51
C PHE A 158 -16.41 1.91 2.94
N PRO A 159 -15.56 0.89 3.18
CA PRO A 159 -14.16 1.14 3.49
C PRO A 159 -13.40 1.50 2.20
N SER A 160 -12.22 2.11 2.33
CA SER A 160 -11.39 2.46 1.17
C SER A 160 -10.04 1.72 1.18
N VAL A 161 -9.77 1.06 0.06
CA VAL A 161 -8.51 0.34 -0.23
C VAL A 161 -7.84 0.89 -1.49
N GLU A 162 -8.04 2.17 -1.80
CA GLU A 162 -7.58 2.78 -3.06
C GLU A 162 -6.05 2.77 -3.21
N SER A 163 -5.57 2.71 -4.45
CA SER A 163 -4.21 3.16 -4.78
C SER A 163 -4.22 4.67 -5.02
N ARG A 164 -3.30 5.41 -4.41
CA ARG A 164 -3.14 6.86 -4.64
C ARG A 164 -2.15 7.20 -5.76
N GLY A 165 -1.82 6.25 -6.61
CA GLY A 165 -0.99 6.48 -7.79
C GLY A 165 -1.40 5.53 -8.92
N ASN A 166 -0.44 5.15 -9.77
CA ASN A 166 -0.70 4.22 -10.86
C ASN A 166 -0.67 2.73 -10.45
N GLY A 167 -0.98 2.44 -9.18
CA GLY A 167 -1.15 1.08 -8.65
C GLY A 167 -2.61 0.63 -8.74
N GLU A 168 -2.86 -0.62 -8.37
CA GLU A 168 -4.21 -1.18 -8.33
C GLU A 168 -4.81 -1.04 -6.94
N THR A 169 -6.13 -0.82 -6.89
CA THR A 169 -6.93 -0.85 -5.68
C THR A 169 -6.85 -2.22 -5.00
N GLY A 170 -6.91 -2.22 -3.68
CA GLY A 170 -6.86 -3.41 -2.84
C GLY A 170 -8.16 -4.20 -2.80
N THR A 171 -8.27 -5.10 -1.83
CA THR A 171 -9.46 -5.95 -1.65
C THR A 171 -10.14 -5.71 -0.31
N VAL A 172 -11.46 -5.77 -0.30
CA VAL A 172 -12.32 -5.83 0.89
C VAL A 172 -12.98 -7.20 0.93
#